data_AF-A0AAX6NCY9-F1
#
_entry.id   AF-A0AAX6NCY9-F1
#
_cell.length_a   1.000
_cell.length_b   1.000
_cell.length_c   1.000
_cell.angle_alpha   90.00
_cell.angle_beta   90.00
_cell.angle_gamma   90.00
#
_symmetry.space_group_name_H-M   'P 1'
#
loop_
_entity.id
_entity.type
_entity.pdbx_description
1 polymer ?
#
loop_
_entity_poly.entity_id
_entity_poly.type
_entity_poly.pdbx_seq_one_letter_code
_entity_poly.pdbx_strand_id
1 'polypeptide(L)'
;MKNIVKNLDLIVKNNTTKVPMRSTDGSAGFDVFSSRKLVLPSKTVVCINLPFNFVGELKEELEIRLFARSSFGIKKKLRLVHKYNKDIDYLTLNVKDKNHVINVINDGEEDLVINSGEHFAQFIFCEKEPKPEEMKLLTVPAEEMQKHTVLESSIKETNPYFFEYTIEEELVFAPGEQKVYATGYRSLINENTWTAVKIHKDVKGKLILANQTGVIDRDYAFTGNYGHCFVALVNLTNEKLKIRKGTKLMTWSTEKYYVLENEVESNNKRLGGIGSTN
;
A
#
# COMPACT_ATOMS: atom_id res chain seq x y z
N MET A 1 14.33 -17.13 -8.77
CA MET A 1 15.36 -17.01 -7.72
C MET A 1 15.01 -15.77 -6.89
N LYS A 2 14.85 -15.89 -5.57
CA LYS A 2 14.44 -14.75 -4.72
C LYS A 2 15.54 -13.69 -4.69
N ASN A 3 15.17 -12.41 -4.63
CA ASN A 3 16.13 -11.33 -4.37
C ASN A 3 16.38 -11.26 -2.85
N ILE A 4 17.56 -11.66 -2.39
CA ILE A 4 17.86 -11.77 -0.96
C ILE A 4 18.64 -10.53 -0.46
N VAL A 5 18.18 -9.94 0.63
CA VAL A 5 18.95 -8.99 1.44
C VAL A 5 19.91 -9.80 2.31
N LYS A 6 21.22 -9.55 2.16
CA LYS A 6 22.28 -10.20 2.94
C LYS A 6 22.69 -9.31 4.11
N ASN A 7 23.20 -9.93 5.17
CA ASN A 7 23.76 -9.24 6.35
C ASN A 7 22.79 -8.30 7.06
N LEU A 8 21.50 -8.62 7.02
CA LEU A 8 20.47 -7.85 7.72
C LEU A 8 19.48 -8.81 8.38
N ASP A 9 19.38 -8.71 9.70
CA ASP A 9 18.44 -9.45 10.52
C ASP A 9 17.30 -8.56 10.99
N LEU A 10 16.12 -9.15 11.11
CA LEU A 10 14.94 -8.54 11.70
C LEU A 10 14.68 -9.16 13.06
N ILE A 11 14.75 -8.36 14.12
CA ILE A 11 14.64 -8.85 15.50
C ILE A 11 13.46 -8.15 16.19
N VAL A 12 12.56 -8.92 16.77
CA VAL A 12 11.48 -8.40 17.61
C VAL A 12 12.00 -8.02 19.00
N LYS A 13 11.47 -6.92 19.55
CA LYS A 13 11.91 -6.42 20.87
C LYS A 13 11.45 -7.28 22.03
N ASN A 14 10.35 -8.01 21.88
CA ASN A 14 9.74 -8.85 22.91
C ASN A 14 9.26 -10.18 22.32
N ASN A 15 9.41 -11.28 23.07
CA ASN A 15 9.03 -12.65 22.65
C ASN A 15 7.54 -12.83 22.34
N THR A 16 6.67 -11.95 22.83
CA THR A 16 5.22 -12.01 22.58
C THR A 16 4.80 -11.30 21.28
N THR A 17 5.72 -10.58 20.63
CA THR A 17 5.44 -9.87 19.39
C THR A 17 5.61 -10.82 18.21
N LYS A 18 4.61 -10.90 17.34
CA LYS A 18 4.78 -11.58 16.05
C LYS A 18 5.83 -10.87 15.21
N VAL A 19 6.82 -11.61 14.75
CA VAL A 19 7.84 -11.11 13.82
C VAL A 19 7.15 -10.64 12.54
N PRO A 20 7.51 -9.47 11.99
CA PRO A 20 6.99 -9.07 10.70
C PRO A 20 7.26 -10.14 9.64
N MET A 21 6.22 -10.51 8.91
CA MET A 21 6.27 -11.60 7.94
C MET A 21 5.34 -11.31 6.78
N ARG A 22 5.61 -11.95 5.64
CA ARG A 22 4.79 -11.76 4.45
C ARG A 22 3.48 -12.53 4.59
N SER A 23 2.37 -11.94 4.13
CA SER A 23 1.04 -12.57 4.19
C SER A 23 1.03 -13.92 3.45
N THR A 24 1.72 -14.00 2.31
CA THR A 24 1.83 -15.17 1.43
C THR A 24 3.21 -15.19 0.75
N ASP A 25 3.57 -16.31 0.12
CA ASP A 25 4.81 -16.41 -0.66
C ASP A 25 4.89 -15.44 -1.85
N GLY A 26 3.75 -15.00 -2.39
CA GLY A 26 3.67 -14.02 -3.47
C GLY A 26 3.61 -12.56 -3.02
N SER A 27 3.56 -12.30 -1.70
CA SER A 27 3.49 -10.95 -1.16
C SER A 27 4.85 -10.27 -1.15
N ALA A 28 4.92 -8.96 -1.39
CA ALA A 28 6.16 -8.20 -1.25
C ALA A 28 6.35 -7.62 0.16
N GLY A 29 5.24 -7.27 0.81
CA GLY A 29 5.23 -6.60 2.12
C GLY A 29 5.38 -7.55 3.29
N PHE A 30 6.22 -7.18 4.26
CA PHE A 30 6.28 -7.74 5.61
C PHE A 30 5.27 -7.01 6.50
N ASP A 31 4.24 -7.73 6.94
CA ASP A 31 3.19 -7.20 7.81
C ASP A 31 3.72 -6.82 9.19
N VAL A 32 3.40 -5.61 9.65
CA VAL A 32 3.79 -5.08 10.96
C VAL A 32 2.65 -5.28 11.94
N PHE A 33 2.88 -6.17 12.91
CA PHE A 33 1.92 -6.50 13.96
C PHE A 33 2.04 -5.56 15.15
N SER A 34 0.90 -5.14 15.71
CA SER A 34 0.90 -4.43 16.98
C SER A 34 1.27 -5.38 18.12
N SER A 35 2.21 -4.99 18.99
CA SER A 35 2.61 -5.78 20.16
C SER A 35 1.69 -5.57 21.38
N ARG A 36 0.82 -4.56 21.32
CA ARG A 36 -0.11 -4.18 22.39
C ARG A 36 -1.38 -3.54 21.82
N LYS A 37 -2.37 -3.29 22.67
CA LYS A 37 -3.50 -2.43 22.30
C LYS A 37 -3.01 -0.99 22.14
N LEU A 38 -3.35 -0.37 21.02
CA LEU A 38 -3.13 1.05 20.74
C LEU A 38 -4.50 1.72 20.57
N VAL A 39 -4.63 2.94 21.09
CA VAL A 39 -5.80 3.80 20.89
C VAL A 39 -5.32 5.05 20.19
N LEU A 40 -5.88 5.31 19.00
CA LEU A 40 -5.55 6.45 18.16
C LEU A 40 -6.75 7.39 18.18
N PRO A 41 -6.68 8.50 18.94
CA PRO A 41 -7.79 9.43 19.02
C PRO A 41 -8.20 9.96 17.64
N SER A 42 -9.49 10.23 17.47
CA SER A 42 -10.01 10.84 16.24
C SER A 42 -9.22 12.11 15.85
N LYS A 43 -8.96 12.26 14.54
CA LYS A 43 -8.26 13.39 13.90
C LYS A 43 -6.87 13.70 14.46
N THR A 44 -6.28 12.79 15.23
CA THR A 44 -5.05 13.06 15.98
C THR A 44 -3.87 12.31 15.41
N VAL A 45 -2.71 12.97 15.38
CA VAL A 45 -1.43 12.34 15.07
C VAL A 45 -0.88 11.67 16.33
N VAL A 46 -0.56 10.38 16.22
CA VAL A 46 0.00 9.57 17.30
C VAL A 46 1.34 8.97 16.85
N CYS A 47 2.32 9.01 17.75
CA CYS A 47 3.61 8.35 17.56
C CYS A 47 3.52 6.89 17.99
N ILE A 48 3.94 5.96 17.13
CA ILE A 48 4.02 4.52 17.43
C ILE A 48 5.47 4.08 17.31
N ASN A 49 6.01 3.49 18.38
CA ASN A 49 7.29 2.78 18.31
C ASN A 49 7.04 1.37 17.79
N LEU A 50 7.66 1.02 16.66
CA LEU A 50 7.52 -0.31 16.07
C LEU A 50 8.21 -1.36 16.94
N PRO A 51 7.63 -2.57 17.06
CA PRO A 51 8.08 -3.56 18.03
C PRO A 51 9.22 -4.47 17.51
N PHE A 52 9.96 -4.00 16.50
CA PHE A 52 11.11 -4.67 15.92
C PHE A 52 12.23 -3.66 15.66
N ASN A 53 13.43 -4.16 15.41
CA ASN A 53 14.58 -3.42 14.92
C ASN A 53 15.28 -4.25 13.84
N PHE A 54 16.09 -3.57 13.03
CA PHE A 54 17.03 -4.22 12.13
C PHE A 54 18.41 -4.31 12.79
N VAL A 55 19.14 -5.40 12.54
CA VAL A 55 20.53 -5.58 12.97
C VAL A 55 21.37 -5.97 11.76
N GLY A 56 22.39 -5.17 11.46
CA GLY A 56 23.25 -5.36 10.30
C GLY A 56 23.21 -4.16 9.34
N GLU A 57 23.44 -4.42 8.07
CA GLU A 57 23.60 -3.38 7.05
C GLU A 57 22.64 -3.59 5.88
N LEU A 58 22.11 -2.49 5.37
CA LEU A 58 21.35 -2.46 4.12
C LEU A 58 22.22 -1.82 3.05
N LYS A 59 22.33 -2.47 1.89
CA LYS A 59 23.08 -1.93 0.76
C LYS A 59 22.55 -0.56 0.33
N GLU A 60 23.43 0.31 -0.14
CA GLU A 60 23.10 1.71 -0.41
C GLU A 60 22.07 1.91 -1.52
N GLU A 61 21.97 0.98 -2.48
CA GLU A 61 20.97 1.02 -3.54
C GLU A 61 19.56 0.63 -3.08
N LEU A 62 19.44 0.04 -1.88
CA LEU A 62 18.17 -0.42 -1.32
C LEU A 62 17.64 0.56 -0.27
N GLU A 63 16.33 0.52 -0.06
CA GLU A 63 15.66 1.17 1.05
C GLU A 63 14.49 0.31 1.57
N ILE A 64 13.99 0.70 2.75
CA ILE A 64 12.85 0.04 3.39
C ILE A 64 11.68 1.03 3.39
N ARG A 65 10.69 0.78 2.54
CA ARG A 65 9.49 1.63 2.45
C ARG A 65 8.36 1.02 3.27
N LEU A 66 7.79 1.81 4.17
CA LEU A 66 6.67 1.48 5.05
C LEU A 66 5.38 2.10 4.52
N PHE A 67 4.35 1.28 4.43
CA PHE A 67 3.02 1.61 3.93
C PHE A 67 1.96 1.28 4.98
N ALA A 68 0.85 2.01 4.99
CA ALA A 68 -0.35 1.57 5.70
C ALA A 68 -0.91 0.30 5.03
N ARG A 69 -1.41 -0.66 5.81
CA ARG A 69 -2.13 -1.81 5.24
C ARG A 69 -3.42 -1.32 4.61
N SER A 70 -3.76 -1.82 3.42
CA SER A 70 -4.93 -1.31 2.68
C SER A 70 -6.23 -1.42 3.46
N SER A 71 -6.43 -2.48 4.26
CA SER A 71 -7.59 -2.60 5.15
C SER A 71 -7.63 -1.50 6.22
N PHE A 72 -6.49 -1.14 6.80
CA PHE A 72 -6.39 -0.07 7.79
C PHE A 72 -6.53 1.31 7.17
N GLY A 73 -5.92 1.57 6.01
CA GLY A 73 -6.08 2.83 5.30
C GLY A 73 -7.52 3.05 4.83
N ILE A 74 -8.12 2.04 4.20
CA ILE A 74 -9.43 2.18 3.54
C ILE A 74 -10.59 2.06 4.53
N LYS A 75 -10.58 1.04 5.41
CA LYS A 75 -11.72 0.77 6.32
C LYS A 75 -11.58 1.50 7.66
N LYS A 76 -10.35 1.66 8.15
CA LYS A 76 -10.06 2.25 9.46
C LYS A 76 -9.50 3.69 9.37
N LYS A 77 -9.38 4.26 8.16
CA LYS A 77 -8.92 5.64 7.91
C LYS A 77 -7.57 5.98 8.57
N LEU A 78 -6.68 4.99 8.67
CA LEU A 78 -5.32 5.15 9.20
C LEU A 78 -4.37 5.60 8.08
N ARG A 79 -3.66 6.72 8.27
CA ARG A 79 -2.58 7.15 7.35
C ARG A 79 -1.26 7.34 8.06
N LEU A 80 -0.16 7.10 7.35
CA LEU A 80 1.19 7.45 7.78
C LEU A 80 1.45 8.94 7.55
N VAL A 81 2.21 9.57 8.44
CA VAL A 81 2.52 10.99 8.39
C VAL A 81 4.02 11.18 8.55
N HIS A 82 4.63 12.03 7.72
CA HIS A 82 6.02 12.43 7.90
C HIS A 82 6.06 13.81 8.55
N LYS A 83 6.40 13.86 9.83
CA LYS A 83 6.32 15.08 10.66
C LYS A 83 4.89 15.65 10.63
N TYR A 84 4.65 16.70 9.84
CA TYR A 84 3.34 17.33 9.63
C TYR A 84 2.78 17.12 8.22
N ASN A 85 3.54 16.47 7.33
CA ASN A 85 3.09 16.20 5.96
C ASN A 85 2.21 14.95 5.91
N LYS A 86 0.95 15.17 5.52
CA LYS A 86 -0.09 14.15 5.34
C LYS A 86 -0.13 13.60 3.91
N ASP A 87 0.49 14.29 2.94
CA ASP A 87 0.60 13.86 1.55
C ASP A 87 1.98 13.24 1.29
N ILE A 88 2.12 11.98 1.72
CA ILE A 88 3.29 11.15 1.47
C ILE A 88 2.84 9.84 0.84
N ASP A 89 3.70 9.24 0.01
CA ASP A 89 3.43 7.94 -0.62
C ASP A 89 3.74 6.80 0.36
N TYR A 90 4.77 6.96 1.20
CA TYR A 90 5.27 6.01 2.19
C TYR A 90 6.21 6.70 3.19
N LEU A 91 6.59 5.99 4.26
CA LEU A 91 7.71 6.35 5.14
C LEU A 91 8.93 5.48 4.80
N THR A 92 10.15 5.96 5.07
CA THR A 92 11.36 5.13 4.96
C THR A 92 11.88 4.76 6.35
N LEU A 93 12.19 3.49 6.58
CA LEU A 93 12.83 3.02 7.80
C LEU A 93 14.35 2.97 7.62
N ASN A 94 15.10 3.49 8.60
CA ASN A 94 16.55 3.46 8.59
C ASN A 94 17.06 2.35 9.51
N VAL A 95 17.83 1.40 8.96
CA VAL A 95 18.39 0.25 9.72
C VAL A 95 19.32 0.67 10.86
N LYS A 96 19.88 1.89 10.82
CA LYS A 96 20.74 2.43 11.88
C LYS A 96 19.95 2.94 13.09
N ASP A 97 18.63 3.12 12.97
CA ASP A 97 17.80 3.62 14.06
C ASP A 97 17.56 2.51 15.10
N LYS A 98 17.97 2.76 16.35
CA LYS A 98 17.73 1.82 17.47
C LYS A 98 16.25 1.67 17.84
N ASN A 99 15.42 2.62 17.42
CA ASN A 99 13.98 2.61 17.59
C ASN A 99 13.31 3.24 16.36
N HIS A 100 12.45 2.49 15.70
CA HIS A 100 11.64 3.03 14.62
C HIS A 100 10.36 3.64 15.19
N VAL A 101 10.33 4.96 15.33
CA VAL A 101 9.14 5.72 15.72
C VAL A 101 8.49 6.29 14.47
N ILE A 102 7.23 5.94 14.24
CA ILE A 102 6.44 6.44 13.11
C ILE A 102 5.30 7.32 13.60
N ASN A 103 4.88 8.27 12.78
CA ASN A 103 3.67 9.03 13.04
C ASN A 103 2.54 8.48 12.19
N VAL A 104 1.39 8.30 12.81
CA VAL A 104 0.16 7.90 12.13
C VAL A 104 -0.96 8.84 12.52
N ILE A 105 -1.91 9.06 11.62
CA ILE A 105 -3.13 9.82 11.89
C ILE A 105 -4.36 8.92 11.69
N ASN A 106 -5.32 9.07 12.59
CA ASN A 106 -6.66 8.55 12.42
C ASN A 106 -7.54 9.66 11.81
N ASP A 107 -7.88 9.57 10.53
CA ASP A 107 -8.81 10.53 9.90
C ASP A 107 -10.28 10.15 10.11
N GLY A 108 -10.58 9.13 10.90
CA GLY A 108 -11.94 8.81 11.34
C GLY A 108 -12.49 9.84 12.32
N GLU A 109 -13.82 9.85 12.46
CA GLU A 109 -14.54 10.67 13.45
C GLU A 109 -14.58 10.03 14.84
N GLU A 110 -14.18 8.76 14.93
CA GLU A 110 -14.15 7.98 16.17
C GLU A 110 -12.73 7.51 16.47
N ASP A 111 -12.46 7.19 17.73
CA ASP A 111 -11.19 6.63 18.16
C ASP A 111 -10.95 5.27 17.51
N LEU A 112 -9.78 5.11 16.90
CA LEU A 112 -9.37 3.86 16.30
C LEU A 112 -8.61 3.00 17.31
N VAL A 113 -9.13 1.81 17.57
CA VAL A 113 -8.44 0.79 18.36
C VAL A 113 -7.71 -0.19 17.46
N ILE A 114 -6.42 -0.39 17.72
CA ILE A 114 -5.59 -1.45 17.11
C ILE A 114 -5.25 -2.44 18.21
N ASN A 115 -5.79 -3.65 18.14
CA ASN A 115 -5.58 -4.70 19.13
C ASN A 115 -4.20 -5.36 18.93
N SER A 116 -3.70 -5.96 20.02
CA SER A 116 -2.46 -6.76 19.94
C SER A 116 -2.61 -7.88 18.91
N GLY A 117 -1.60 -8.07 18.07
CA GLY A 117 -1.59 -9.06 16.99
C GLY A 117 -2.28 -8.64 15.70
N GLU A 118 -2.96 -7.48 15.64
CA GLU A 118 -3.43 -6.93 14.36
C GLU A 118 -2.25 -6.35 13.56
N HIS A 119 -2.24 -6.55 12.24
CA HIS A 119 -1.24 -5.98 11.34
C HIS A 119 -1.77 -4.71 10.67
N PHE A 120 -1.17 -3.57 10.98
CA PHE A 120 -1.70 -2.25 10.59
C PHE A 120 -0.86 -1.52 9.52
N ALA A 121 0.40 -1.93 9.38
CA ALA A 121 1.32 -1.42 8.37
C ALA A 121 2.07 -2.59 7.72
N GLN A 122 2.78 -2.32 6.64
CA GLN A 122 3.69 -3.28 5.99
C GLN A 122 4.90 -2.55 5.45
N PHE A 123 6.06 -3.19 5.45
CA PHE A 123 7.24 -2.64 4.78
C PHE A 123 7.75 -3.54 3.67
N ILE A 124 8.40 -2.94 2.68
CA ILE A 124 9.00 -3.62 1.53
C ILE A 124 10.46 -3.17 1.43
N PHE A 125 11.36 -4.13 1.24
CA PHE A 125 12.73 -3.84 0.80
C PHE A 125 12.73 -3.69 -0.72
N CYS A 126 13.15 -2.55 -1.25
CA CYS A 126 13.16 -2.27 -2.68
C CYS A 126 14.33 -1.36 -3.06
N GLU A 127 14.56 -1.20 -4.35
CA GLU A 127 15.55 -0.27 -4.89
C GLU A 127 15.10 1.19 -4.66
N LYS A 128 16.04 2.09 -4.32
CA LYS A 128 15.77 3.53 -4.20
C LYS A 128 15.33 4.14 -5.53
N GLU A 129 15.96 3.70 -6.62
CA GLU A 129 15.67 4.11 -7.98
C GLU A 129 15.22 2.89 -8.81
N PRO A 130 13.97 2.42 -8.60
CA PRO A 130 13.51 1.19 -9.22
C PRO A 130 13.35 1.38 -10.73
N LYS A 131 13.75 0.36 -11.48
CA LYS A 131 13.43 0.25 -12.91
C LYS A 131 12.19 -0.63 -13.07
N PRO A 132 11.14 -0.16 -13.77
CA PRO A 132 9.98 -0.99 -14.04
C PRO A 132 10.35 -2.30 -14.74
N GLU A 133 9.80 -3.39 -14.24
CA GLU A 133 9.90 -4.75 -14.76
C GLU A 133 8.62 -5.14 -15.50
N GLU A 134 8.66 -6.22 -16.26
CA GLU A 134 7.51 -6.62 -17.08
C GLU A 134 6.19 -6.71 -16.28
N MET A 135 5.18 -6.03 -16.81
CA MET A 135 3.82 -5.97 -16.28
C MET A 135 2.83 -6.03 -17.42
N LYS A 136 1.78 -6.82 -17.23
CA LYS A 136 0.61 -6.83 -18.11
C LYS A 136 -0.63 -6.43 -17.32
N LEU A 137 -1.23 -5.30 -17.70
CA LEU A 137 -2.53 -4.90 -17.20
C LEU A 137 -3.62 -5.50 -18.09
N LEU A 138 -4.52 -6.27 -17.49
CA LEU A 138 -5.66 -6.87 -18.17
C LEU A 138 -6.94 -6.29 -17.62
N THR A 139 -7.95 -6.17 -18.47
CA THR A 139 -9.31 -5.93 -18.01
C THR A 139 -9.82 -7.14 -17.24
N VAL A 140 -10.63 -6.86 -16.24
CA VAL A 140 -11.36 -7.86 -15.44
C VAL A 140 -12.62 -8.28 -16.23
N PRO A 141 -13.13 -9.52 -16.08
CA PRO A 141 -14.38 -9.93 -16.75
C PRO A 141 -15.56 -9.02 -16.41
N ALA A 142 -16.45 -8.81 -17.38
CA ALA A 142 -17.62 -7.94 -17.23
C ALA A 142 -18.52 -8.35 -16.05
N GLU A 143 -18.68 -9.65 -15.82
CA GLU A 143 -19.46 -10.21 -14.69
C GLU A 143 -18.92 -9.79 -13.32
N GLU A 144 -17.59 -9.65 -13.19
CA GLU A 144 -16.99 -9.15 -11.96
C GLU A 144 -17.08 -7.63 -11.88
N MET A 145 -16.85 -6.92 -13.00
CA MET A 145 -16.99 -5.46 -13.05
C MET A 145 -18.38 -5.00 -12.62
N GLN A 146 -19.45 -5.70 -13.03
CA GLN A 146 -20.84 -5.36 -12.70
C GLN A 146 -21.17 -5.42 -11.20
N LYS A 147 -20.33 -6.09 -10.38
CA LYS A 147 -20.54 -6.18 -8.93
C LYS A 147 -20.11 -4.91 -8.19
N HIS A 148 -19.37 -4.01 -8.85
CA HIS A 148 -18.68 -2.90 -8.20
C HIS A 148 -18.93 -1.58 -8.92
N THR A 149 -18.73 -0.47 -8.21
CA THR A 149 -18.63 0.85 -8.86
C THR A 149 -17.28 0.96 -9.55
N VAL A 150 -17.27 0.77 -10.87
CA VAL A 150 -16.06 0.87 -11.71
C VAL A 150 -15.93 2.29 -12.25
N LEU A 151 -14.72 2.86 -12.18
CA LEU A 151 -14.43 4.14 -12.82
C LEU A 151 -14.38 4.00 -14.34
N GLU A 152 -15.15 4.81 -15.05
CA GLU A 152 -14.95 5.01 -16.49
C GLU A 152 -13.56 5.58 -16.71
N SER A 153 -12.72 4.84 -17.42
CA SER A 153 -11.29 5.14 -17.50
C SER A 153 -10.61 4.52 -18.70
N SER A 154 -9.42 5.04 -18.99
CA SER A 154 -8.46 4.47 -19.93
C SER A 154 -7.10 4.34 -19.24
N ILE A 155 -6.33 3.30 -19.60
CA ILE A 155 -4.96 3.13 -19.13
C ILE A 155 -4.01 3.04 -20.31
N LYS A 156 -2.91 3.79 -20.25
CA LYS A 156 -1.92 3.86 -21.32
C LYS A 156 -0.53 3.67 -20.78
N GLU A 157 0.24 2.79 -21.41
CA GLU A 157 1.68 2.68 -21.20
C GLU A 157 2.38 3.90 -21.81
N THR A 158 3.12 4.64 -20.99
CA THR A 158 3.82 5.86 -21.43
C THR A 158 5.34 5.69 -21.49
N ASN A 159 5.87 4.76 -20.69
CA ASN A 159 7.22 4.21 -20.79
C ASN A 159 7.13 2.71 -20.53
N PRO A 160 8.17 1.90 -20.89
CA PRO A 160 8.15 0.47 -20.62
C PRO A 160 7.72 0.15 -19.19
N TYR A 161 6.59 -0.56 -19.07
CA TYR A 161 5.94 -1.01 -17.84
C TYR A 161 5.53 0.09 -16.86
N PHE A 162 5.41 1.32 -17.34
CA PHE A 162 4.88 2.47 -16.61
C PHE A 162 3.59 2.94 -17.28
N PHE A 163 2.50 2.91 -16.53
CA PHE A 163 1.17 3.19 -17.06
C PHE A 163 0.53 4.39 -16.35
N GLU A 164 -0.17 5.20 -17.13
CA GLU A 164 -1.02 6.30 -16.64
C GLU A 164 -2.49 5.91 -16.77
N TYR A 165 -3.22 6.01 -15.66
CA TYR A 165 -4.66 5.77 -15.57
C TYR A 165 -5.39 7.12 -15.64
N THR A 166 -6.20 7.30 -16.67
CA THR A 166 -6.94 8.53 -16.98
C THR A 166 -8.43 8.28 -16.78
N ILE A 167 -9.11 9.17 -16.06
CA ILE A 167 -10.57 9.07 -15.88
C ILE A 167 -11.30 9.61 -17.10
N GLU A 168 -12.38 8.93 -17.49
CA GLU A 168 -13.24 9.29 -18.63
C GLU A 168 -14.59 9.89 -18.19
N GLU A 169 -14.73 10.19 -16.91
CA GLU A 169 -15.88 10.83 -16.27
C GLU A 169 -15.44 11.98 -15.34
N GLU A 170 -16.38 12.85 -14.94
CA GLU A 170 -16.12 13.85 -13.89
C GLU A 170 -16.27 13.22 -12.51
N LEU A 171 -15.29 13.41 -11.64
CA LEU A 171 -15.38 13.02 -10.23
C LEU A 171 -15.58 14.24 -9.35
N VAL A 172 -16.47 14.11 -8.37
CA VAL A 172 -16.79 15.16 -7.42
C VAL A 172 -16.67 14.62 -6.01
N PHE A 173 -15.97 15.34 -5.14
CA PHE A 173 -15.78 14.97 -3.74
C PHE A 173 -16.13 16.15 -2.82
N ALA A 174 -16.86 15.89 -1.74
CA ALA A 174 -16.96 16.82 -0.62
C ALA A 174 -15.62 16.91 0.15
N PRO A 175 -15.38 17.95 0.96
CA PRO A 175 -14.19 18.05 1.81
C PRO A 175 -14.00 16.78 2.67
N GLY A 176 -12.82 16.16 2.64
CA GLY A 176 -12.52 14.94 3.40
C GLY A 176 -13.25 13.68 2.95
N GLU A 177 -14.07 13.74 1.89
CA GLU A 177 -14.83 12.58 1.41
C GLU A 177 -13.89 11.50 0.85
N GLN A 178 -14.17 10.25 1.22
CA GLN A 178 -13.54 9.07 0.66
C GLN A 178 -14.53 8.33 -0.24
N LYS A 179 -14.11 7.98 -1.45
CA LYS A 179 -14.86 7.07 -2.34
C LYS A 179 -13.99 5.90 -2.77
N VAL A 180 -14.57 4.70 -2.75
CA VAL A 180 -13.91 3.47 -3.18
C VAL A 180 -14.39 3.12 -4.58
N TYR A 181 -13.46 2.84 -5.46
CA TYR A 181 -13.73 2.46 -6.84
C TYR A 181 -12.95 1.22 -7.22
N ALA A 182 -13.58 0.38 -8.04
CA ALA A 182 -12.89 -0.62 -8.80
C ALA A 182 -12.24 0.04 -10.04
N THR A 183 -11.03 -0.37 -10.42
CA THR A 183 -10.30 0.24 -11.54
C THR A 183 -10.67 -0.38 -12.89
N GLY A 184 -11.27 -1.56 -12.88
CA GLY A 184 -11.54 -2.36 -14.09
C GLY A 184 -10.34 -3.19 -14.53
N TYR A 185 -9.19 -3.06 -13.87
CA TYR A 185 -7.95 -3.73 -14.24
C TYR A 185 -7.44 -4.66 -13.14
N ARG A 186 -6.67 -5.65 -13.58
CA ARG A 186 -5.83 -6.51 -12.74
C ARG A 186 -4.38 -6.45 -13.23
N SER A 187 -3.44 -6.57 -12.30
CA SER A 187 -2.00 -6.52 -12.59
C SER A 187 -1.38 -7.91 -12.61
N LEU A 188 -0.85 -8.32 -13.76
CA LEU A 188 -0.06 -9.54 -13.90
C LEU A 188 1.41 -9.15 -13.97
N ILE A 189 2.20 -9.67 -13.04
CA ILE A 189 3.60 -9.30 -12.83
C ILE A 189 4.48 -10.51 -12.59
N ASN A 190 5.76 -10.35 -12.85
CA ASN A 190 6.77 -11.39 -12.67
C ASN A 190 7.03 -11.73 -11.20
N GLU A 191 7.74 -12.84 -10.96
CA GLU A 191 8.17 -13.19 -9.60
C GLU A 191 9.09 -12.12 -9.03
N ASN A 192 9.05 -11.93 -7.71
CA ASN A 192 9.89 -10.97 -6.99
C ASN A 192 9.65 -9.50 -7.37
N THR A 193 8.50 -9.19 -7.96
CA THR A 193 8.06 -7.82 -8.19
C THR A 193 6.71 -7.56 -7.53
N TRP A 194 6.40 -6.29 -7.32
CA TRP A 194 5.10 -5.79 -6.87
C TRP A 194 4.70 -4.60 -7.73
N THR A 195 3.41 -4.29 -7.80
CA THR A 195 2.94 -3.07 -8.48
C THR A 195 2.68 -1.97 -7.47
N ALA A 196 3.28 -0.81 -7.68
CA ALA A 196 2.96 0.43 -7.00
C ALA A 196 1.90 1.20 -7.78
N VAL A 197 0.80 1.56 -7.12
CA VAL A 197 -0.20 2.51 -7.62
C VAL A 197 -0.08 3.81 -6.83
N LYS A 198 0.20 4.92 -7.51
CA LYS A 198 0.38 6.24 -6.90
C LYS A 198 -0.56 7.25 -7.53
N ILE A 199 -0.95 8.28 -6.78
CA ILE A 199 -1.66 9.43 -7.33
C ILE A 199 -0.76 10.14 -8.34
N HIS A 200 -1.31 10.45 -9.51
CA HIS A 200 -0.59 11.16 -10.56
C HIS A 200 -0.30 12.60 -10.10
N LYS A 201 0.85 13.14 -10.51
CA LYS A 201 1.33 14.47 -10.11
C LYS A 201 0.31 15.61 -10.36
N ASP A 202 -0.54 15.48 -11.37
CA ASP A 202 -1.53 16.51 -11.74
C ASP A 202 -2.60 16.73 -10.67
N VAL A 203 -2.84 15.74 -9.80
CA VAL A 203 -3.86 15.79 -8.74
C VAL A 203 -3.26 15.61 -7.33
N LYS A 204 -1.95 15.40 -7.22
CA LYS A 204 -1.22 15.33 -5.94
C LYS A 204 -1.38 16.64 -5.15
N GLY A 205 -1.40 16.55 -3.82
CA GLY A 205 -1.76 17.66 -2.94
C GLY A 205 -3.26 17.94 -2.81
N LYS A 206 -4.11 17.37 -3.67
CA LYS A 206 -5.58 17.53 -3.61
C LYS A 206 -6.28 16.20 -3.34
N LEU A 207 -5.82 15.13 -4.00
CA LEU A 207 -6.29 13.76 -3.78
C LEU A 207 -5.16 12.90 -3.24
N ILE A 208 -5.53 11.92 -2.41
CA ILE A 208 -4.64 10.85 -1.97
C ILE A 208 -5.35 9.50 -2.07
N LEU A 209 -4.60 8.42 -2.18
CA LEU A 209 -5.11 7.09 -1.86
C LEU A 209 -5.25 6.96 -0.34
N ALA A 210 -6.33 6.36 0.17
CA ALA A 210 -6.53 6.20 1.61
C ALA A 210 -5.40 5.40 2.29
N ASN A 211 -4.77 4.49 1.55
CA ASN A 211 -3.57 3.74 1.95
C ASN A 211 -2.26 4.28 1.33
N GLN A 212 -2.30 5.50 0.76
CA GLN A 212 -1.20 6.31 0.23
C GLN A 212 -0.53 5.76 -1.04
N THR A 213 -0.10 4.51 -1.02
CA THR A 213 0.34 3.76 -2.20
C THR A 213 -0.43 2.45 -2.27
N GLY A 214 -1.01 2.15 -3.43
CA GLY A 214 -1.52 0.81 -3.71
C GLY A 214 -0.35 -0.16 -3.84
N VAL A 215 -0.24 -1.09 -2.90
CA VAL A 215 0.71 -2.21 -2.96
C VAL A 215 -0.05 -3.41 -3.49
N ILE A 216 0.25 -3.82 -4.71
CA ILE A 216 -0.38 -4.99 -5.34
C ILE A 216 0.65 -6.11 -5.46
N ASP A 217 0.39 -7.17 -4.71
CA ASP A 217 1.18 -8.40 -4.69
C ASP A 217 0.89 -9.25 -5.94
N ARG A 218 1.88 -10.04 -6.37
CA ARG A 218 1.79 -10.87 -7.58
C ARG A 218 0.61 -11.84 -7.54
N ASP A 219 0.41 -12.48 -6.40
CA ASP A 219 -0.61 -13.51 -6.25
C ASP A 219 -2.04 -12.96 -6.14
N TYR A 220 -2.21 -11.63 -6.08
CA TYR A 220 -3.54 -11.01 -6.10
C TYR A 220 -4.28 -11.22 -7.42
N ALA A 221 -3.57 -11.25 -8.55
CA ALA A 221 -4.12 -11.41 -9.90
C ALA A 221 -4.98 -12.67 -10.11
N PHE A 222 -4.80 -13.68 -9.25
CA PHE A 222 -5.39 -15.01 -9.36
C PHE A 222 -6.42 -15.31 -8.26
N THR A 223 -6.81 -14.28 -7.49
CA THR A 223 -7.83 -14.42 -6.45
C THR A 223 -9.24 -14.50 -7.03
N GLY A 224 -10.22 -14.85 -6.19
CA GLY A 224 -11.60 -15.12 -6.64
C GLY A 224 -12.33 -13.95 -7.33
N ASN A 225 -11.89 -12.71 -7.11
CA ASN A 225 -12.38 -11.52 -7.83
C ASN A 225 -11.53 -11.17 -9.06
N TYR A 226 -10.80 -12.15 -9.61
CA TYR A 226 -9.87 -11.98 -10.72
C TYR A 226 -8.72 -11.00 -10.45
N GLY A 227 -8.43 -10.66 -9.19
CA GLY A 227 -7.46 -9.63 -8.84
C GLY A 227 -7.86 -8.23 -9.27
N HIS A 228 -9.17 -7.97 -9.33
CA HIS A 228 -9.71 -6.64 -9.61
C HIS A 228 -9.15 -5.64 -8.60
N CYS A 229 -8.42 -4.65 -9.10
CA CYS A 229 -7.77 -3.69 -8.24
C CYS A 229 -8.74 -2.60 -7.82
N PHE A 230 -8.72 -2.25 -6.54
CA PHE A 230 -9.55 -1.21 -5.96
C PHE A 230 -8.69 -0.07 -5.45
N VAL A 231 -9.22 1.14 -5.55
CA VAL A 231 -8.60 2.35 -5.05
C VAL A 231 -9.61 3.12 -4.21
N ALA A 232 -9.16 3.67 -3.09
CA ALA A 232 -9.96 4.55 -2.25
C ALA A 232 -9.37 5.96 -2.36
N LEU A 233 -10.10 6.87 -2.99
CA LEU A 233 -9.68 8.24 -3.22
C LEU A 233 -10.23 9.12 -2.11
N VAL A 234 -9.37 9.94 -1.50
CA VAL A 234 -9.75 10.88 -0.43
C VAL A 234 -9.44 12.29 -0.88
N ASN A 235 -10.43 13.18 -0.76
CA ASN A 235 -10.23 14.62 -0.93
C ASN A 235 -9.49 15.20 0.28
N LEU A 236 -8.25 15.63 0.07
CA LEU A 236 -7.42 16.25 1.11
C LEU A 236 -7.72 17.74 1.31
N THR A 237 -8.53 18.35 0.44
CA THR A 237 -8.85 19.77 0.53
C THR A 237 -10.02 20.01 1.48
N ASN A 238 -10.11 21.25 1.99
CA ASN A 238 -11.22 21.71 2.82
C ASN A 238 -12.41 22.21 1.97
N GLU A 239 -12.36 22.00 0.65
CA GLU A 239 -13.35 22.48 -0.30
C GLU A 239 -13.89 21.33 -1.16
N LYS A 240 -14.99 21.58 -1.85
CA LYS A 240 -15.53 20.66 -2.85
C LYS A 240 -14.51 20.52 -3.98
N LEU A 241 -14.02 19.30 -4.21
CA LEU A 241 -13.07 19.01 -5.25
C LEU A 241 -13.77 18.43 -6.48
N LYS A 242 -13.52 19.01 -7.65
CA LYS A 242 -13.96 18.48 -8.94
C LYS A 242 -12.74 18.09 -9.77
N ILE A 243 -12.71 16.84 -10.24
CA ILE A 243 -11.70 16.34 -11.18
C ILE A 243 -12.37 16.12 -12.52
N ARG A 244 -11.87 16.78 -13.56
CA ARG A 244 -12.48 16.75 -14.90
C ARG A 244 -12.19 15.42 -15.58
N LYS A 245 -13.12 14.99 -16.43
CA LYS A 245 -12.87 13.99 -17.47
C LYS A 245 -11.57 14.29 -18.23
N GLY A 246 -10.80 13.25 -18.53
CA GLY A 246 -9.49 13.31 -19.20
C GLY A 246 -8.32 13.59 -18.27
N THR A 247 -8.54 13.69 -16.95
CA THR A 247 -7.45 13.88 -15.98
C THR A 247 -6.70 12.57 -15.73
N LYS A 248 -5.37 12.60 -15.85
CA LYS A 248 -4.50 11.52 -15.38
C LYS A 248 -4.58 11.45 -13.86
N LEU A 249 -5.17 10.39 -13.35
CA LEU A 249 -5.48 10.25 -11.93
C LEU A 249 -4.40 9.49 -11.17
N MET A 250 -3.86 8.43 -11.77
CA MET A 250 -2.90 7.53 -11.10
C MET A 250 -1.83 7.03 -12.06
N THR A 251 -0.72 6.59 -11.50
CA THR A 251 0.36 5.89 -12.20
C THR A 251 0.53 4.49 -11.64
N TRP A 252 0.87 3.54 -12.50
CA TRP A 252 1.15 2.16 -12.16
C TRP A 252 2.53 1.79 -12.67
N SER A 253 3.36 1.25 -11.79
CA SER A 253 4.69 0.75 -12.15
C SER A 253 5.07 -0.41 -11.27
N THR A 254 5.81 -1.36 -11.83
CA THR A 254 6.39 -2.45 -11.06
C THR A 254 7.71 -2.07 -10.45
N GLU A 255 8.05 -2.72 -9.34
CA GLU A 255 9.35 -2.63 -8.72
C GLU A 255 9.77 -4.00 -8.20
N LYS A 256 11.07 -4.28 -8.19
CA LYS A 256 11.61 -5.45 -7.50
C LYS A 256 11.45 -5.28 -5.99
N TYR A 257 11.08 -6.38 -5.32
CA TYR A 257 11.21 -6.48 -3.87
C TYR A 257 12.30 -7.49 -3.49
N TYR A 258 12.78 -7.35 -2.27
CA TYR A 258 13.78 -8.21 -1.66
C TYR A 258 13.23 -8.81 -0.37
N VAL A 259 13.74 -9.98 -0.01
CA VAL A 259 13.39 -10.68 1.24
C VAL A 259 14.63 -10.94 2.08
N LEU A 260 14.45 -11.12 3.38
CA LEU A 260 15.54 -11.46 4.29
C LEU A 260 15.96 -12.93 4.11
N GLU A 261 17.24 -13.23 4.33
CA GLU A 261 17.77 -14.60 4.27
C GLU A 261 17.11 -15.52 5.30
N ASN A 262 16.75 -14.96 6.47
CA ASN A 262 16.09 -15.63 7.58
C ASN A 262 14.61 -15.24 7.72
N GLU A 263 13.93 -14.88 6.63
CA GLU A 263 12.49 -14.62 6.70
C GLU A 263 11.72 -15.85 7.20
N VAL A 264 10.64 -15.61 7.96
CA VAL A 264 9.68 -16.68 8.25
C VAL A 264 8.78 -16.84 7.03
N GLU A 265 8.91 -17.97 6.33
CA GLU A 265 8.10 -18.27 5.14
C GLU A 265 6.62 -18.49 5.50
N SER A 266 5.73 -18.06 4.60
CA SER A 266 4.30 -18.16 4.80
C SER A 266 3.73 -19.33 4.03
N ASN A 267 3.09 -20.27 4.73
CA ASN A 267 2.39 -21.40 4.10
C ASN A 267 0.97 -21.03 3.62
N ASN A 268 0.59 -19.75 3.66
CA ASN A 268 -0.75 -19.30 3.29
C ASN A 268 -0.88 -19.05 1.79
N LYS A 269 -2.03 -19.43 1.23
CA LYS A 269 -2.44 -19.03 -0.12
C LYS A 269 -3.35 -17.81 -0.05
N ARG A 270 -3.21 -16.89 -1.01
CA ARG A 270 -4.11 -15.76 -1.12
C ARG A 270 -5.48 -16.22 -1.64
N LEU A 271 -6.52 -15.96 -0.85
CA LEU A 271 -7.89 -16.30 -1.22
C LEU A 271 -8.67 -15.10 -1.79
N GLY A 272 -8.31 -13.89 -1.40
CA GLY A 272 -9.03 -12.67 -1.78
C GLY A 272 -8.27 -11.38 -1.47
N GLY A 273 -8.97 -10.26 -1.58
CA GLY A 273 -8.51 -8.94 -1.22
C GLY A 273 -9.66 -7.95 -1.08
N ILE A 274 -9.44 -6.70 -1.47
CA ILE A 274 -10.50 -5.69 -1.44
C ILE A 274 -11.55 -6.05 -2.49
N GLY A 275 -12.83 -5.96 -2.13
CA GLY A 275 -13.93 -6.33 -3.02
C GLY A 275 -14.24 -7.82 -3.07
N SER A 276 -13.47 -8.68 -2.41
CA SER A 276 -13.87 -10.08 -2.21
C SER A 276 -15.01 -10.16 -1.18
N THR A 277 -16.13 -10.78 -1.56
CA THR A 277 -17.17 -11.20 -0.61
C THR A 277 -16.66 -12.41 0.16
N ASN A 278 -16.42 -12.24 1.46
CA ASN A 278 -16.40 -13.36 2.40
C ASN A 278 -17.82 -13.63 2.89
#